data_AF-A0A2V8XUA8-F1
#
_entry.id   AF-A0A2V8XUA8-F1
#
_cell.length_a   1.000
_cell.length_b   1.000
_cell.length_c   1.000
_cell.angle_alpha   90.00
_cell.angle_beta   90.00
_cell.angle_gamma   90.00
#
_symmetry.space_group_name_H-M   'P 1'
#
loop_
_entity.id
_entity.type
_entity.pdbx_description
1 polymer ?
#
loop_
_entity_poly.entity_id
_entity_poly.type
_entity_poly.pdbx_seq_one_letter_code
_entity_poly.pdbx_strand_id
1 'polypeptide(L)'
;MARRSSLLAVLGVVILGTWAKPAFPQATTTQAQLNGVVRDQSGGAVAKAAITLREVDTNSTYTTTSNTDGLYTFAIVPPGRYELTAEFSGFGKYTQTGIVLSVAQIATIDITLKVAQAGEKVVVTAETPVIEATRTEISQVIDTEQIKALPISGRLFTDFALLSPGVSVGHTSAQSPFTDPSVIRISFGGQRDLNNAVTVDGADNIMAANGSQRATPSQEAVSEFRVVNNGFGAEYGRALGGIVNIVTKSGTNELHGSVYDYLQNNATNARSILTLPGFNTLRQNQFGATLGGPIQKDKTFFFVNYEGQRRAQSPTYPGLLFAPVDSSVASLFPLGTTNFQAINLVKQDMGIPAENLSVLKTADNDNGFI
;
A
#
# COMPACT_ATOMS: atom_id res chain seq x y z
N MET A 1 4.85 -17.76 -40.80
CA MET A 1 5.75 -18.01 -39.64
C MET A 1 5.26 -17.40 -38.32
N ALA A 2 4.74 -16.15 -38.30
CA ALA A 2 4.38 -15.44 -37.07
C ALA A 2 3.29 -16.05 -36.15
N ARG A 3 2.37 -16.88 -36.68
CA ARG A 3 1.33 -17.57 -35.88
C ARG A 3 1.84 -18.82 -35.14
N ARG A 4 2.93 -19.44 -35.63
CA ARG A 4 3.53 -20.62 -34.98
C ARG A 4 4.45 -20.21 -33.82
N SER A 5 5.10 -19.06 -33.92
CA SER A 5 5.95 -18.51 -32.85
C SER A 5 5.14 -18.03 -31.64
N SER A 6 3.95 -17.49 -31.83
CA SER A 6 3.04 -17.08 -30.75
C SER A 6 2.46 -18.28 -30.00
N LEU A 7 2.12 -19.36 -30.70
CA LEU A 7 1.67 -20.61 -30.08
C LEU A 7 2.78 -21.31 -29.28
N LEU A 8 4.02 -21.29 -29.78
CA LEU A 8 5.19 -21.83 -29.07
C LEU A 8 5.54 -21.00 -27.82
N ALA A 9 5.36 -19.67 -27.87
CA ALA A 9 5.54 -18.80 -26.70
C ALA A 9 4.48 -19.08 -25.62
N VAL A 10 3.20 -19.22 -26.00
CA VAL A 10 2.13 -19.57 -25.06
C VAL A 10 2.35 -20.97 -24.45
N LEU A 11 2.74 -21.96 -25.27
CA LEU A 11 3.05 -23.30 -24.78
C LEU A 11 4.26 -23.29 -23.83
N GLY A 12 5.29 -22.48 -24.14
CA GLY A 12 6.46 -22.30 -23.30
C GLY A 12 6.13 -21.70 -21.93
N VAL A 13 5.24 -20.71 -21.88
CA VAL A 13 4.76 -20.10 -20.62
C VAL A 13 3.96 -21.11 -19.79
N VAL A 14 3.11 -21.92 -20.42
CA VAL A 14 2.33 -22.97 -19.72
C VAL A 14 3.23 -24.09 -19.19
N ILE A 15 4.27 -24.48 -19.93
CA ILE A 15 5.22 -25.52 -19.49
C ILE A 15 6.13 -24.98 -18.37
N LEU A 16 6.57 -23.72 -18.44
CA LEU A 16 7.33 -23.09 -17.35
C LEU A 16 6.49 -22.92 -16.07
N GLY A 17 5.19 -22.59 -16.21
CA GLY A 17 4.27 -22.48 -15.07
C GLY A 17 3.95 -23.80 -14.38
N THR A 18 4.04 -24.94 -15.08
CA THR A 18 3.73 -26.28 -14.52
C THR A 18 4.91 -26.96 -13.83
N TRP A 19 6.14 -26.47 -14.02
CA TRP A 19 7.37 -27.01 -13.41
C TRP A 19 7.94 -26.17 -12.26
N ALA A 20 7.33 -25.02 -11.96
CA ALA A 20 7.69 -24.25 -10.78
C ALA A 20 7.27 -25.04 -9.53
N LYS A 21 8.25 -25.51 -8.75
CA LYS A 21 7.97 -26.01 -7.39
C LYS A 21 7.30 -24.88 -6.59
N PRO A 22 6.26 -25.15 -5.79
CA PRO A 22 5.70 -24.14 -4.90
C PRO A 22 6.81 -23.69 -3.95
N ALA A 23 7.32 -22.48 -4.15
CA ALA A 23 8.14 -21.82 -3.15
C ALA A 23 7.18 -21.42 -2.04
N PHE A 24 7.43 -21.87 -0.80
CA PHE A 24 6.71 -21.33 0.34
C PHE A 24 7.09 -19.84 0.44
N PRO A 25 6.12 -18.90 0.41
CA PRO A 25 6.42 -17.50 0.65
C PRO A 25 7.06 -17.37 2.04
N GLN A 26 8.28 -16.84 2.08
CA GLN A 26 9.06 -16.63 3.31
C GLN A 26 8.99 -15.18 3.82
N ALA A 27 8.20 -14.32 3.17
CA ALA A 27 8.05 -12.94 3.60
C ALA A 27 7.13 -12.88 4.83
N THR A 28 7.73 -12.73 6.01
CA THR A 28 7.02 -12.62 7.30
C THR A 28 6.60 -11.20 7.63
N THR A 29 7.16 -10.19 6.95
CA THR A 29 7.00 -8.76 7.31
C THR A 29 5.61 -8.19 7.05
N THR A 30 4.78 -8.87 6.25
CA THR A 30 3.38 -8.49 5.99
C THR A 30 2.37 -9.43 6.63
N GLN A 31 2.83 -10.52 7.24
CA GLN A 31 2.00 -11.54 7.87
C GLN A 31 1.76 -11.18 9.34
N ALA A 32 0.61 -11.55 9.89
CA ALA A 32 0.32 -11.43 11.30
C ALA A 32 0.81 -12.68 12.06
N GLN A 33 0.95 -12.53 13.38
CA GLN A 33 1.19 -13.60 14.34
C GLN A 33 0.10 -13.56 15.40
N LEU A 34 -0.37 -14.73 15.82
CA LEU A 34 -1.28 -14.88 16.95
C LEU A 34 -0.66 -15.84 17.97
N ASN A 35 -0.55 -15.41 19.22
CA ASN A 35 -0.10 -16.24 20.33
C ASN A 35 -1.05 -16.14 21.53
N GLY A 36 -0.79 -16.93 22.56
CA GLY A 36 -1.55 -16.88 23.80
C GLY A 36 -1.26 -18.05 24.71
N VAL A 37 -1.95 -18.07 25.85
CA VAL A 37 -1.92 -19.17 26.82
C VAL A 37 -3.31 -19.81 26.93
N VAL A 38 -3.36 -21.14 26.98
CA VAL A 38 -4.56 -21.90 27.32
C VAL A 38 -4.52 -22.25 28.80
N ARG A 39 -5.54 -21.80 29.55
CA ARG A 39 -5.72 -22.07 30.97
C ARG A 39 -7.09 -22.67 31.28
N ASP A 40 -7.21 -23.34 32.41
CA ASP A 40 -8.50 -23.70 33.00
C ASP A 40 -9.07 -22.59 33.90
N GLN A 41 -10.28 -22.78 34.42
CA GLN A 41 -10.94 -21.81 35.33
C GLN A 41 -10.23 -21.61 36.67
N SER A 42 -9.34 -22.51 37.07
CA SER A 42 -8.50 -22.38 38.26
C SER A 42 -7.19 -21.62 37.99
N GLY A 43 -6.92 -21.28 36.73
CA GLY A 43 -5.71 -20.63 36.27
C GLY A 43 -4.56 -21.60 35.95
N GLY A 44 -4.80 -22.90 35.98
CA GLY A 44 -3.84 -23.93 35.61
C GLY A 44 -3.60 -23.97 34.11
N ALA A 45 -2.36 -24.22 33.68
CA ALA A 45 -2.02 -24.37 32.28
C ALA A 45 -2.58 -25.67 31.67
N VAL A 46 -3.19 -25.58 30.49
CA VAL A 46 -3.71 -26.75 29.77
C VAL A 46 -2.77 -27.09 28.62
N ALA A 47 -2.01 -28.17 28.77
CA ALA A 47 -1.10 -28.66 27.76
C ALA A 47 -1.81 -29.54 26.71
N LYS A 48 -1.30 -29.53 25.48
CA LYS A 48 -1.82 -30.32 24.33
C LYS A 48 -3.27 -30.02 23.94
N ALA A 49 -3.78 -28.84 24.28
CA ALA A 49 -5.05 -28.36 23.73
C ALA A 49 -4.89 -28.16 22.22
N ALA A 50 -5.83 -28.69 21.44
CA ALA A 50 -5.87 -28.51 19.99
C ALA A 50 -6.48 -27.14 19.69
N ILE A 51 -5.75 -26.30 18.94
CA ILE A 51 -6.15 -24.93 18.67
C ILE A 51 -6.23 -24.75 17.16
N THR A 52 -7.39 -24.30 16.67
CA THR A 52 -7.64 -24.08 15.24
C THR A 52 -8.05 -22.63 15.02
N LEU A 53 -7.31 -21.95 14.15
CA LEU A 53 -7.61 -20.61 13.67
C LEU A 53 -8.14 -20.72 12.23
N ARG A 54 -9.38 -20.32 12.00
CA ARG A 54 -10.04 -20.37 10.68
C ARG A 54 -10.22 -18.97 10.14
N GLU A 55 -9.72 -18.71 8.94
CA GLU A 55 -9.99 -17.47 8.21
C GLU A 55 -11.45 -17.47 7.72
N VAL A 56 -12.20 -16.43 8.04
CA VAL A 56 -13.65 -16.37 7.78
C VAL A 56 -13.95 -16.24 6.28
N ASP A 57 -13.10 -15.53 5.54
CA ASP A 57 -13.35 -15.16 4.14
C ASP A 57 -12.96 -16.26 3.14
N THR A 58 -12.00 -17.11 3.50
CA THR A 58 -11.47 -18.19 2.64
C THR A 58 -11.73 -19.59 3.19
N ASN A 59 -12.18 -19.71 4.45
CA ASN A 59 -12.23 -20.96 5.21
C ASN A 59 -10.88 -21.68 5.38
N SER A 60 -9.75 -21.01 5.12
CA SER A 60 -8.43 -21.57 5.38
C SER A 60 -8.23 -21.79 6.87
N THR A 61 -7.73 -22.98 7.24
CA THR A 61 -7.51 -23.36 8.65
C THR A 61 -6.04 -23.50 8.96
N TYR A 62 -5.63 -22.92 10.08
CA TYR A 62 -4.33 -23.07 10.69
C TYR A 62 -4.51 -23.81 12.01
N THR A 63 -3.67 -24.81 12.28
CA THR A 63 -3.78 -25.62 13.51
C THR A 63 -2.46 -25.64 14.27
N THR A 64 -2.54 -25.58 15.59
CA THR A 64 -1.40 -25.72 16.50
C THR A 64 -1.84 -26.42 17.79
N THR A 65 -0.90 -26.74 18.67
CA THR A 65 -1.20 -27.31 19.99
C THR A 65 -0.49 -26.55 21.09
N SER A 66 -1.11 -26.46 22.26
CA SER A 66 -0.47 -25.82 23.41
C SER A 66 0.67 -26.67 23.99
N ASN A 67 1.74 -26.02 24.45
CA ASN A 67 2.87 -26.67 25.09
C ASN A 67 2.61 -26.98 26.58
N THR A 68 3.62 -27.43 27.33
CA THR A 68 3.52 -27.76 28.76
C THR A 68 3.10 -26.60 29.65
N ASP A 69 3.41 -25.37 29.26
CA ASP A 69 3.05 -24.13 29.96
C ASP A 69 1.72 -23.55 29.46
N GLY A 70 1.02 -24.28 28.58
CA GLY A 70 -0.24 -23.85 27.95
C GLY A 70 -0.04 -22.84 26.81
N LEU A 71 1.20 -22.47 26.47
CA LEU A 71 1.50 -21.51 25.42
C LEU A 71 1.24 -22.10 24.03
N TYR A 72 0.73 -21.27 23.12
CA TYR A 72 0.56 -21.61 21.72
C TYR A 72 0.96 -20.44 20.81
N THR A 73 1.23 -20.75 19.54
CA THR A 73 1.58 -19.73 18.55
C THR A 73 1.18 -20.15 17.13
N PHE A 74 0.68 -19.19 16.37
CA PHE A 74 0.52 -19.18 14.92
C PHE A 74 1.50 -18.14 14.37
N ALA A 75 2.67 -18.60 13.93
CA ALA A 75 3.78 -17.71 13.59
C ALA A 75 3.57 -16.88 12.31
N ILE A 76 2.79 -17.41 11.36
CA ILE A 76 2.57 -16.78 10.06
C ILE A 76 1.12 -17.02 9.65
N VAL A 77 0.30 -15.97 9.72
CA VAL A 77 -1.08 -15.98 9.22
C VAL A 77 -1.35 -14.69 8.44
N PRO A 78 -2.05 -14.75 7.28
CA PRO A 78 -2.40 -13.55 6.54
C PRO A 78 -3.18 -12.55 7.39
N PRO A 79 -3.08 -11.24 7.11
CA PRO A 79 -4.01 -10.29 7.68
C PRO A 79 -5.45 -10.60 7.22
N GLY A 80 -6.41 -10.52 8.11
CA GLY A 80 -7.78 -10.90 7.82
C GLY A 80 -8.65 -11.14 9.05
N ARG A 81 -9.84 -11.70 8.80
CA ARG A 81 -10.84 -12.00 9.83
C ARG A 81 -10.80 -13.46 10.19
N TYR A 82 -10.80 -13.75 11.48
CA TYR A 82 -10.57 -15.08 12.01
C TYR A 82 -11.58 -15.50 13.07
N GLU A 83 -11.77 -16.81 13.15
CA GLU A 83 -12.41 -17.52 14.24
C GLU A 83 -11.38 -18.45 14.90
N LEU A 84 -11.21 -18.33 16.21
CA LEU A 84 -10.30 -19.16 16.99
C LEU A 84 -11.11 -20.20 17.77
N THR A 85 -10.68 -21.45 17.72
CA THR A 85 -11.29 -22.54 18.48
C THR A 85 -10.23 -23.29 19.26
N ALA A 86 -10.59 -23.74 20.46
CA ALA A 86 -9.71 -24.57 21.29
C ALA A 86 -10.50 -25.72 21.90
N GLU A 87 -9.89 -26.91 21.85
CA GLU A 87 -10.49 -28.17 22.27
C GLU A 87 -9.49 -28.99 23.08
N PHE A 88 -9.94 -29.54 24.20
CA PHE A 88 -9.18 -30.50 25.01
C PHE A 88 -10.14 -31.45 25.72
N SER A 89 -9.74 -32.72 25.86
CA SER A 89 -10.61 -33.74 26.47
C SER A 89 -10.98 -33.36 27.91
N GLY A 90 -12.26 -33.49 28.25
CA GLY A 90 -12.81 -33.09 29.56
C GLY A 90 -13.23 -31.62 29.67
N PHE A 91 -12.98 -30.80 28.65
CA PHE A 91 -13.37 -29.39 28.60
C PHE A 91 -14.40 -29.13 27.50
N GLY A 92 -15.23 -28.09 27.70
CA GLY A 92 -16.15 -27.59 26.68
C GLY A 92 -15.38 -26.90 25.56
N LYS A 93 -15.92 -26.98 24.33
CA LYS A 93 -15.31 -26.33 23.17
C LYS A 93 -15.36 -24.80 23.34
N TYR A 94 -14.20 -24.17 23.23
CA TYR A 94 -14.07 -22.72 23.18
C TYR A 94 -14.12 -22.25 21.73
N THR A 95 -14.85 -21.17 21.47
CA THR A 95 -14.90 -20.51 20.16
C THR A 95 -14.92 -19.00 20.36
N GLN A 96 -13.95 -18.30 19.79
CA GLN A 96 -13.94 -16.85 19.72
C GLN A 96 -14.10 -16.40 18.27
N THR A 97 -15.00 -15.44 18.06
CA THR A 97 -15.32 -14.86 16.75
C THR A 97 -15.04 -13.35 16.76
N GLY A 98 -14.91 -12.75 15.58
CA GLY A 98 -14.65 -11.31 15.44
C GLY A 98 -13.19 -10.91 15.62
N ILE A 99 -12.27 -11.88 15.53
CA ILE A 99 -10.83 -11.60 15.58
C ILE A 99 -10.44 -10.98 14.24
N VAL A 100 -9.87 -9.78 14.28
CA VAL A 100 -9.24 -9.14 13.13
C VAL A 100 -7.74 -9.07 13.40
N LEU A 101 -6.95 -9.60 12.46
CA LEU A 101 -5.49 -9.53 12.49
C LEU A 101 -5.04 -8.60 11.37
N SER A 102 -4.30 -7.55 11.72
CA SER A 102 -3.74 -6.59 10.76
C SER A 102 -2.31 -6.94 10.34
N VAL A 103 -1.87 -6.33 9.25
CA VAL A 103 -0.52 -6.43 8.69
C VAL A 103 0.56 -6.29 9.77
N ALA A 104 1.47 -7.27 9.78
CA ALA A 104 2.59 -7.36 10.70
C ALA A 104 2.21 -7.36 12.19
N GLN A 105 0.92 -7.53 12.56
CA GLN A 105 0.48 -7.48 13.96
C GLN A 105 0.91 -8.74 14.72
N ILE A 106 1.37 -8.58 15.96
CA ILE A 106 1.52 -9.68 16.91
C ILE A 106 0.39 -9.55 17.94
N ALA A 107 -0.66 -10.35 17.78
CA ALA A 107 -1.78 -10.39 18.69
C ALA A 107 -1.59 -11.48 19.77
N THR A 108 -2.06 -11.18 20.99
CA THR A 108 -2.13 -12.16 22.08
C THR A 108 -3.58 -12.35 22.49
N ILE A 109 -4.06 -13.60 22.46
CA ILE A 109 -5.40 -13.98 22.91
C ILE A 109 -5.26 -15.13 23.89
N ASP A 110 -5.56 -14.89 25.16
CA ASP A 110 -5.54 -15.96 26.16
C ASP A 110 -6.88 -16.70 26.17
N ILE A 111 -6.82 -18.02 26.23
CA ILE A 111 -7.98 -18.90 26.20
C ILE A 111 -8.22 -19.46 27.60
N THR A 112 -9.44 -19.32 28.12
CA THR A 112 -9.87 -20.00 29.34
C THR A 112 -10.87 -21.10 29.01
N LEU A 113 -10.46 -22.36 29.15
CA LEU A 113 -11.31 -23.52 28.97
C LEU A 113 -12.15 -23.78 30.23
N LYS A 114 -13.44 -24.07 30.02
CA LYS A 114 -14.35 -24.49 31.08
C LYS A 114 -14.53 -26.00 31.04
N VAL A 115 -14.67 -26.64 32.20
CA VAL A 115 -14.96 -28.08 32.28
C VAL A 115 -16.28 -28.35 31.56
N ALA A 116 -16.33 -29.38 30.71
CA ALA A 116 -17.53 -29.69 29.96
C ALA A 116 -18.68 -30.10 30.89
N GLN A 117 -19.74 -29.30 30.96
CA GLN A 117 -21.08 -29.84 31.25
C GLN A 117 -21.68 -30.28 29.91
N ALA A 118 -22.45 -31.37 29.89
CA ALA A 118 -22.87 -32.05 28.67
C ALA A 118 -23.40 -31.07 27.59
N GLY A 119 -22.61 -30.87 26.52
CA GLY A 119 -22.99 -30.09 25.33
C GLY A 119 -22.72 -28.58 25.34
N GLU A 120 -22.01 -28.02 26.31
CA GLU A 120 -21.81 -26.56 26.37
C GLU A 120 -20.69 -26.06 25.43
N LYS A 121 -21.04 -25.11 24.54
CA LYS A 121 -20.12 -24.34 23.70
C LYS A 121 -19.99 -22.93 24.27
N VAL A 122 -18.76 -22.48 24.55
CA VAL A 122 -18.52 -21.09 24.94
C VAL A 122 -18.20 -20.28 23.68
N VAL A 123 -19.10 -19.37 23.31
CA VAL A 123 -18.87 -18.40 22.23
C VAL A 123 -18.50 -17.06 22.84
N VAL A 124 -17.30 -16.59 22.55
CA VAL A 124 -16.83 -15.24 22.90
C VAL A 124 -16.88 -14.37 21.65
N THR A 125 -17.51 -13.22 21.76
CA THR A 125 -17.47 -12.17 20.74
C THR A 125 -16.69 -11.03 21.35
N ALA A 126 -15.42 -10.92 21.01
CA ALA A 126 -14.53 -9.88 21.51
C ALA A 126 -13.58 -9.49 20.40
N GLU A 127 -13.44 -8.18 20.19
CA GLU A 127 -12.47 -7.60 19.28
C GLU A 127 -11.04 -7.90 19.78
N THR A 128 -10.11 -8.09 18.84
CA THR A 128 -8.68 -8.24 19.15
C THR A 128 -8.19 -6.99 19.91
N PRO A 129 -7.33 -7.12 20.93
CA PRO A 129 -6.76 -5.95 21.58
C PRO A 129 -6.10 -5.01 20.57
N VAL A 130 -6.49 -3.73 20.59
CA VAL A 130 -5.95 -2.69 19.68
C VAL A 130 -4.47 -2.39 19.98
N ILE A 131 -3.99 -2.72 21.17
CA ILE A 131 -2.62 -2.42 21.64
C ILE A 131 -1.78 -3.71 21.64
N GLU A 132 -0.67 -3.69 20.91
CA GLU A 132 0.36 -4.72 20.94
C GLU A 132 1.29 -4.48 22.16
N ALA A 133 0.86 -4.93 23.35
CA ALA A 133 1.57 -4.66 24.61
C ALA A 133 3.04 -5.15 24.65
N THR A 134 3.39 -6.10 23.79
CA THR A 134 4.74 -6.68 23.69
C THR A 134 5.65 -5.92 22.73
N ARG A 135 5.14 -4.92 21.99
CA ARG A 135 5.89 -4.26 20.92
C ARG A 135 6.34 -2.87 21.36
N THR A 136 7.62 -2.57 21.11
CA THR A 136 8.24 -1.27 21.40
C THR A 136 8.14 -0.28 20.24
N GLU A 137 7.60 -0.71 19.10
CA GLU A 137 7.48 0.09 17.88
C GLU A 137 6.36 1.12 17.98
N ILE A 138 6.63 2.32 17.45
CA ILE A 138 5.59 3.31 17.17
C ILE A 138 5.12 3.09 15.75
N SER A 139 3.91 2.55 15.62
CA SER A 139 3.31 2.22 14.33
C SER A 139 1.84 2.57 14.26
N GLN A 140 1.34 2.70 13.05
CA GLN A 140 -0.07 2.90 12.75
C GLN A 140 -0.46 2.03 11.57
N VAL A 141 -1.62 1.39 11.68
CA VAL A 141 -2.28 0.73 10.56
C VAL A 141 -3.28 1.70 9.96
N ILE A 142 -3.25 1.86 8.65
CA ILE A 142 -4.27 2.54 7.88
C ILE A 142 -5.11 1.46 7.20
N ASP A 143 -6.34 1.28 7.67
CA ASP A 143 -7.22 0.18 7.26
C ASP A 143 -7.96 0.47 5.95
N THR A 144 -8.65 -0.55 5.42
CA THR A 144 -9.39 -0.45 4.16
C THR A 144 -10.47 0.64 4.16
N GLU A 145 -11.15 0.84 5.28
CA GLU A 145 -12.23 1.83 5.38
C GLU A 145 -11.67 3.25 5.41
N GLN A 146 -10.58 3.48 6.14
CA GLN A 146 -9.84 4.74 6.10
C GLN A 146 -9.34 5.04 4.70
N ILE A 147 -8.75 4.04 4.02
CA ILE A 147 -8.29 4.19 2.64
C ILE A 147 -9.44 4.61 1.73
N LYS A 148 -10.64 4.02 1.87
CA LYS A 148 -11.79 4.37 1.02
C LYS A 148 -12.46 5.70 1.38
N ALA A 149 -12.59 6.00 2.67
CA ALA A 149 -13.44 7.07 3.16
C ALA A 149 -12.71 8.41 3.27
N LEU A 150 -11.38 8.39 3.48
CA LEU A 150 -10.64 9.63 3.63
C LEU A 150 -10.44 10.33 2.28
N PRO A 151 -10.67 11.65 2.20
CA PRO A 151 -10.46 12.40 0.98
C PRO A 151 -8.97 12.50 0.69
N ILE A 152 -8.59 12.19 -0.55
CA ILE A 152 -7.21 12.29 -1.01
C ILE A 152 -7.12 12.80 -2.43
N SER A 153 -6.29 13.82 -2.64
CA SER A 153 -6.07 14.38 -3.98
C SER A 153 -5.15 13.45 -4.77
N GLY A 154 -5.54 13.11 -5.99
CA GLY A 154 -4.72 12.26 -6.86
C GLY A 154 -4.69 10.78 -6.48
N ARG A 155 -5.48 10.35 -5.47
CA ARG A 155 -5.72 8.94 -5.13
C ARG A 155 -4.45 8.13 -4.82
N LEU A 156 -3.45 8.81 -4.27
CA LEU A 156 -2.19 8.20 -3.82
C LEU A 156 -2.31 7.80 -2.36
N PHE A 157 -2.93 6.65 -2.07
CA PHE A 157 -3.23 6.22 -0.69
C PHE A 157 -2.03 6.25 0.28
N THR A 158 -0.80 6.15 -0.22
CA THR A 158 0.43 6.29 0.59
C THR A 158 0.55 7.64 1.30
N ASP A 159 -0.12 8.70 0.84
CA ASP A 159 -0.12 9.99 1.55
C ASP A 159 -0.82 9.89 2.91
N PHE A 160 -1.66 8.89 3.14
CA PHE A 160 -2.24 8.66 4.48
C PHE A 160 -1.18 8.27 5.52
N ALA A 161 0.05 7.92 5.12
CA ALA A 161 1.16 7.82 6.05
C ALA A 161 1.46 9.13 6.78
N LEU A 162 1.09 10.29 6.21
CA LEU A 162 1.19 11.60 6.88
C LEU A 162 0.25 11.75 8.07
N LEU A 163 -0.73 10.86 8.23
CA LEU A 163 -1.58 10.80 9.43
C LEU A 163 -0.82 10.25 10.64
N SER A 164 0.33 9.61 10.41
CA SER A 164 1.16 9.06 11.48
C SER A 164 2.04 10.13 12.14
N PRO A 165 2.16 10.12 13.48
CA PRO A 165 3.00 11.06 14.20
C PRO A 165 4.46 10.98 13.74
N GLY A 166 5.11 12.14 13.58
CA GLY A 166 6.52 12.23 13.17
C GLY A 166 6.77 11.89 11.70
N VAL A 167 5.72 11.78 10.89
CA VAL A 167 5.80 11.63 9.44
C VAL A 167 5.51 12.97 8.79
N SER A 168 6.30 13.33 7.78
CA SER A 168 6.20 14.61 7.06
C SER A 168 6.49 14.43 5.57
N VAL A 169 6.16 15.44 4.78
CA VAL A 169 6.50 15.43 3.35
C VAL A 169 8.02 15.60 3.22
N GLY A 170 8.64 14.67 2.48
CA GLY A 170 10.05 14.73 2.11
C GLY A 170 10.32 15.76 1.02
N HIS A 171 11.46 15.64 0.33
CA HIS A 171 11.79 16.57 -0.74
C HIS A 171 10.78 16.52 -1.89
N THR A 172 10.21 17.67 -2.27
CA THR A 172 9.28 17.79 -3.42
C THR A 172 9.97 18.28 -4.69
N SER A 173 11.21 18.72 -4.57
CA SER A 173 12.08 19.07 -5.69
C SER A 173 13.46 18.47 -5.49
N ALA A 174 13.79 17.43 -6.25
CA ALA A 174 15.14 17.26 -6.71
C ALA A 174 15.08 17.27 -8.23
N GLN A 175 15.94 18.09 -8.83
CA GLN A 175 16.41 17.89 -10.20
C GLN A 175 17.10 16.52 -10.24
N SER A 176 16.29 15.46 -10.30
CA SER A 176 16.75 14.10 -10.49
C SER A 176 17.09 13.97 -11.97
N PRO A 177 18.27 13.46 -12.34
CA PRO A 177 18.53 13.07 -13.72
C PRO A 177 17.66 11.88 -14.15
N PHE A 178 16.91 11.28 -13.22
CA PHE A 178 16.00 10.16 -13.46
C PHE A 178 14.55 10.62 -13.52
N THR A 179 13.75 9.95 -14.36
CA THR A 179 12.30 10.13 -14.35
C THR A 179 11.73 9.41 -13.13
N ASP A 180 11.49 10.16 -12.06
CA ASP A 180 10.88 9.62 -10.85
C ASP A 180 9.36 9.43 -11.01
N PRO A 181 8.78 8.37 -10.42
CA PRO A 181 7.33 8.22 -10.37
C PRO A 181 6.70 9.38 -9.60
N SER A 182 5.47 9.73 -9.97
CA SER A 182 4.68 10.74 -9.27
C SER A 182 4.10 10.17 -7.96
N VAL A 183 4.97 9.73 -7.05
CA VAL A 183 4.63 9.29 -5.69
C VAL A 183 5.06 10.34 -4.69
N ILE A 184 4.35 10.42 -3.56
CA ILE A 184 4.77 11.28 -2.47
C ILE A 184 6.13 10.80 -1.93
N ARG A 185 6.99 11.77 -1.59
CA ARG A 185 8.20 11.51 -0.82
C ARG A 185 7.85 11.70 0.65
N ILE A 186 8.16 10.72 1.48
CA ILE A 186 7.79 10.71 2.90
C ILE A 186 9.05 10.76 3.74
N SER A 187 9.11 11.61 4.75
CA SER A 187 10.20 11.67 5.72
C SER A 187 9.69 11.26 7.10
N PHE A 188 10.46 10.40 7.76
CA PHE A 188 10.18 9.87 9.09
C PHE A 188 11.19 10.45 10.09
N GLY A 189 10.71 11.12 11.14
CA GLY A 189 11.57 11.65 12.20
C GLY A 189 12.67 12.61 11.72
N GLY A 190 12.48 13.29 10.59
CA GLY A 190 13.47 14.18 9.97
C GLY A 190 14.56 13.48 9.16
N GLN A 191 14.47 12.16 8.95
CA GLN A 191 15.38 11.41 8.08
C GLN A 191 15.15 11.71 6.60
N ARG A 192 16.16 11.45 5.78
CA ARG A 192 16.03 11.54 4.32
C ARG A 192 14.98 10.54 3.85
N ASP A 193 14.09 10.98 2.97
CA ASP A 193 12.98 10.19 2.40
C ASP A 193 13.45 8.99 1.55
N LEU A 194 14.70 9.03 1.07
CA LEU A 194 15.34 7.92 0.35
C LEU A 194 15.84 6.80 1.28
N ASN A 195 15.75 6.99 2.60
CA ASN A 195 16.19 6.01 3.59
C ASN A 195 15.01 5.22 4.18
N ASN A 196 13.87 5.21 3.50
CA ASN A 196 12.71 4.42 3.91
C ASN A 196 12.73 3.05 3.25
N ALA A 197 12.09 2.08 3.91
CA ALA A 197 11.68 0.85 3.25
C ALA A 197 10.19 0.94 2.91
N VAL A 198 9.84 0.61 1.68
CA VAL A 198 8.44 0.42 1.26
C VAL A 198 8.33 -0.97 0.70
N THR A 199 7.42 -1.78 1.23
CA THR A 199 7.15 -3.13 0.72
C THR A 199 5.73 -3.24 0.22
N VAL A 200 5.52 -4.08 -0.80
CA VAL A 200 4.19 -4.51 -1.27
C VAL A 200 4.17 -6.02 -1.16
N ASP A 201 3.27 -6.54 -0.32
CA ASP A 201 3.15 -7.97 -0.02
C ASP A 201 4.47 -8.62 0.39
N GLY A 202 5.33 -7.84 1.06
CA GLY A 202 6.65 -8.25 1.55
C GLY A 202 7.79 -8.12 0.54
N ALA A 203 7.51 -7.77 -0.72
CA ALA A 203 8.52 -7.50 -1.72
C ALA A 203 9.01 -6.04 -1.64
N ASP A 204 10.32 -5.82 -1.80
CA ASP A 204 10.92 -4.48 -1.83
C ASP A 204 10.36 -3.64 -2.99
N ASN A 205 9.77 -2.49 -2.66
CA ASN A 205 9.18 -1.55 -3.61
C ASN A 205 9.98 -0.25 -3.73
N ILE A 206 11.28 -0.31 -3.40
CA ILE A 206 12.23 0.79 -3.59
C ILE A 206 13.04 0.61 -4.89
N MET A 207 13.40 1.72 -5.53
CA MET A 207 14.34 1.76 -6.65
C MET A 207 15.77 1.70 -6.14
N ALA A 208 16.49 0.64 -6.52
CA ALA A 208 17.88 0.47 -6.11
C ALA A 208 18.83 1.58 -6.60
N ALA A 209 18.49 2.27 -7.70
CA ALA A 209 19.34 3.29 -8.31
C ALA A 209 19.39 4.61 -7.52
N ASN A 210 18.29 4.99 -6.86
CA ASN A 210 18.17 6.29 -6.23
C ASN A 210 17.42 6.27 -4.87
N GLY A 211 17.02 5.11 -4.36
CA GLY A 211 16.33 4.97 -3.06
C GLY A 211 14.86 5.42 -3.07
N SER A 212 14.31 5.74 -4.25
CA SER A 212 12.94 6.24 -4.38
C SER A 212 11.90 5.13 -4.34
N GLN A 213 10.73 5.40 -3.78
CA GLN A 213 9.57 4.51 -3.91
C GLN A 213 9.19 4.34 -5.40
N ARG A 214 8.87 3.10 -5.79
CA ARG A 214 8.29 2.76 -7.11
C ARG A 214 6.80 3.13 -7.14
N ALA A 215 6.16 2.94 -8.30
CA ALA A 215 4.71 3.02 -8.37
C ALA A 215 4.08 2.03 -7.36
N THR A 216 2.99 2.45 -6.72
CA THR A 216 2.19 1.60 -5.83
C THR A 216 0.94 1.12 -6.55
N PRO A 217 0.32 0.05 -6.03
CA PRO A 217 -1.02 -0.38 -6.46
C PRO A 217 -2.05 0.75 -6.49
N SER A 218 -3.15 0.53 -7.21
CA SER A 218 -4.33 1.41 -7.08
C SER A 218 -4.90 1.32 -5.67
N GLN A 219 -5.57 2.39 -5.24
CA GLN A 219 -6.23 2.45 -3.93
C GLN A 219 -7.26 1.30 -3.76
N GLU A 220 -7.93 0.89 -4.84
CA GLU A 220 -8.88 -0.22 -4.85
C GLU A 220 -8.22 -1.59 -4.63
N ALA A 221 -6.95 -1.75 -5.01
CA ALA A 221 -6.21 -2.99 -4.85
C ALA A 221 -5.59 -3.17 -3.46
N VAL A 222 -5.53 -2.10 -2.65
CA VAL A 222 -4.93 -2.16 -1.30
C VAL A 222 -5.97 -2.59 -0.28
N SER A 223 -5.58 -3.52 0.58
CA SER A 223 -6.35 -3.91 1.76
C SER A 223 -6.06 -2.92 2.89
N GLU A 224 -4.82 -2.88 3.35
CA GLU A 224 -4.35 -2.02 4.43
C GLU A 224 -2.85 -1.79 4.27
N PHE A 225 -2.31 -0.83 5.01
CA PHE A 225 -0.86 -0.72 5.14
C PHE A 225 -0.46 -0.27 6.54
N ARG A 226 0.72 -0.71 6.96
CA ARG A 226 1.30 -0.34 8.26
C ARG A 226 2.46 0.61 8.05
N VAL A 227 2.44 1.67 8.83
CA VAL A 227 3.51 2.67 8.91
C VAL A 227 4.23 2.46 10.23
N VAL A 228 5.54 2.21 10.18
CA VAL A 228 6.39 2.10 11.37
C VAL A 228 7.40 3.23 11.33
N ASN A 229 7.33 4.13 12.31
CA ASN A 229 8.16 5.34 12.34
C ASN A 229 9.45 5.15 13.14
N ASN A 230 9.44 4.35 14.22
CA ASN A 230 10.61 4.17 15.07
C ASN A 230 10.57 2.82 15.80
N GLY A 231 11.74 2.36 16.22
CA GLY A 231 11.91 1.16 17.05
C GLY A 231 11.70 -0.16 16.31
N PHE A 232 11.75 -0.15 14.98
CA PHE A 232 11.53 -1.33 14.14
C PHE A 232 12.62 -2.39 14.33
N GLY A 233 12.20 -3.66 14.32
CA GLY A 233 13.05 -4.81 14.55
C GLY A 233 14.03 -5.11 13.40
N ALA A 234 14.98 -6.02 13.66
CA ALA A 234 16.06 -6.38 12.75
C ALA A 234 15.60 -7.17 11.51
N GLU A 235 14.35 -7.62 11.49
CA GLU A 235 13.69 -8.20 10.31
C GLU A 235 13.55 -7.18 9.16
N TYR A 236 13.61 -5.88 9.49
CA TYR A 236 13.63 -4.81 8.51
C TYR A 236 15.07 -4.37 8.23
N GLY A 237 15.48 -4.51 6.97
CA GLY A 237 16.76 -4.02 6.47
C GLY A 237 16.58 -2.80 5.56
N ARG A 238 17.69 -2.11 5.29
CA ARG A 238 17.76 -1.00 4.31
C ARG A 238 16.83 0.19 4.62
N ALA A 239 16.38 0.33 5.86
CA ALA A 239 15.64 1.47 6.36
C ALA A 239 16.41 2.16 7.50
N LEU A 240 16.57 3.49 7.40
CA LEU A 240 17.02 4.36 8.50
C LEU A 240 15.95 5.39 8.88
N GLY A 241 14.99 5.65 7.98
CA GLY A 241 13.83 6.52 8.21
C GLY A 241 12.67 5.73 8.81
N GLY A 242 11.70 5.37 7.98
CA GLY A 242 10.56 4.54 8.39
C GLY A 242 10.26 3.41 7.42
N ILE A 243 9.30 2.57 7.81
CA ILE A 243 8.85 1.42 7.03
C ILE A 243 7.38 1.60 6.68
N VAL A 244 7.04 1.33 5.43
CA VAL A 244 5.65 1.25 4.95
C VAL A 244 5.43 -0.15 4.36
N ASN A 245 4.64 -0.96 5.04
CA ASN A 245 4.28 -2.31 4.58
C ASN A 245 2.87 -2.30 4.02
N ILE A 246 2.75 -2.44 2.70
CA ILE A 246 1.49 -2.43 1.96
C ILE A 246 1.04 -3.86 1.75
N VAL A 247 -0.24 -4.15 2.03
CA VAL A 247 -0.87 -5.43 1.74
C VAL A 247 -1.98 -5.22 0.70
N THR A 248 -1.91 -5.96 -0.40
CA THR A 248 -2.95 -5.95 -1.42
C THR A 248 -4.12 -6.88 -1.05
N LYS A 249 -5.27 -6.65 -1.66
CA LYS A 249 -6.44 -7.51 -1.50
C LYS A 249 -6.21 -8.85 -2.19
N SER A 250 -6.74 -9.90 -1.57
CA SER A 250 -6.81 -11.24 -2.12
C SER A 250 -8.25 -11.61 -2.48
N GLY A 251 -8.44 -12.71 -3.22
CA GLY A 251 -9.76 -13.25 -3.50
C GLY A 251 -10.35 -13.97 -2.28
N THR A 252 -11.68 -13.99 -2.18
CA THR A 252 -12.42 -14.65 -1.10
C THR A 252 -13.35 -15.73 -1.66
N ASN A 253 -14.09 -16.43 -0.80
CA ASN A 253 -15.15 -17.35 -1.21
C ASN A 253 -16.35 -16.67 -1.88
N GLU A 254 -16.40 -15.35 -1.89
CA GLU A 254 -17.46 -14.54 -2.49
C GLU A 254 -16.93 -13.78 -3.70
N LEU A 255 -17.67 -13.85 -4.80
CA LEU A 255 -17.37 -13.04 -5.98
C LEU A 255 -17.78 -11.60 -5.71
N HIS A 256 -16.82 -10.69 -5.76
CA HIS A 256 -17.03 -9.26 -5.52
C HIS A 256 -16.06 -8.44 -6.36
N GLY A 257 -16.41 -7.18 -6.63
CA GLY A 257 -15.61 -6.32 -7.48
C GLY A 257 -16.12 -4.88 -7.45
N SER A 258 -15.42 -4.00 -8.15
CA SER A 258 -15.79 -2.60 -8.28
C SER A 258 -15.43 -2.06 -9.65
N VAL A 259 -16.15 -1.03 -10.10
CA VAL A 259 -15.81 -0.23 -11.28
C VAL A 259 -15.88 1.23 -10.84
N TYR A 260 -14.92 2.04 -11.27
CA TYR A 260 -14.81 3.42 -10.85
C TYR A 260 -14.29 4.33 -11.97
N ASP A 261 -14.66 5.61 -11.87
CA ASP A 261 -14.14 6.70 -12.70
C ASP A 261 -14.11 7.99 -11.86
N TYR A 262 -12.94 8.61 -11.80
CA TYR A 262 -12.68 9.84 -11.05
C TYR A 262 -12.21 10.94 -12.00
N LEU A 263 -12.89 12.07 -11.95
CA LEU A 263 -12.59 13.26 -12.73
C LEU A 263 -12.05 14.37 -11.82
N GLN A 264 -10.93 14.96 -12.20
CA GLN A 264 -10.45 16.22 -11.64
C GLN A 264 -10.11 17.18 -12.77
N ASN A 265 -10.66 18.39 -12.73
CA ASN A 265 -10.40 19.36 -13.79
C ASN A 265 -10.37 20.82 -13.29
N ASN A 266 -9.85 21.71 -14.13
CA ASN A 266 -9.76 23.13 -13.85
C ASN A 266 -11.09 23.91 -13.94
N ALA A 267 -12.20 23.26 -14.28
CA ALA A 267 -13.54 23.86 -14.20
C ALA A 267 -14.13 23.72 -12.80
N THR A 268 -13.78 22.64 -12.07
CA THR A 268 -14.21 22.41 -10.68
C THR A 268 -13.16 22.83 -9.66
N ASN A 269 -11.88 22.82 -10.02
CA ASN A 269 -10.80 23.21 -9.13
C ASN A 269 -10.65 24.73 -9.05
N ALA A 270 -10.47 25.24 -7.83
CA ALA A 270 -10.04 26.61 -7.63
C ALA A 270 -8.66 26.85 -8.28
N ARG A 271 -8.46 28.04 -8.83
CA ARG A 271 -7.18 28.45 -9.41
C ARG A 271 -6.20 28.81 -8.30
N SER A 272 -4.99 28.27 -8.36
CA SER A 272 -3.90 28.68 -7.47
C SER A 272 -3.48 30.12 -7.74
N ILE A 273 -3.25 30.90 -6.67
CA ILE A 273 -2.72 32.26 -6.75
C ILE A 273 -1.28 32.30 -7.30
N LEU A 274 -0.56 31.18 -7.21
CA LEU A 274 0.80 31.02 -7.72
C LEU A 274 0.82 30.68 -9.22
N THR A 275 -0.34 30.32 -9.80
CA THR A 275 -0.45 29.99 -11.21
C THR A 275 -0.72 31.25 -12.03
N LEU A 276 0.17 31.52 -12.97
CA LEU A 276 0.04 32.63 -13.91
C LEU A 276 -1.25 32.55 -14.75
N PRO A 277 -1.82 33.69 -15.16
CA PRO A 277 -2.99 33.71 -16.03
C PRO A 277 -2.73 32.92 -17.32
N GLY A 278 -3.68 32.06 -17.71
CA GLY A 278 -3.58 31.23 -18.91
C GLY A 278 -2.89 29.86 -18.72
N PHE A 279 -2.24 29.61 -17.57
CA PHE A 279 -1.51 28.36 -17.31
C PHE A 279 -2.21 27.48 -16.26
N ASN A 280 -3.54 27.42 -16.28
CA ASN A 280 -4.34 26.71 -15.28
C ASN A 280 -5.08 25.48 -15.84
N THR A 281 -4.68 24.94 -16.99
CA THR A 281 -5.32 23.73 -17.52
C THR A 281 -5.00 22.55 -16.62
N LEU A 282 -6.03 21.82 -16.18
CA LEU A 282 -5.92 20.55 -15.50
C LEU A 282 -7.07 19.68 -16.00
N ARG A 283 -6.75 18.50 -16.52
CA ARG A 283 -7.70 17.47 -16.89
C ARG A 283 -7.10 16.15 -16.46
N GLN A 284 -7.73 15.48 -15.51
CA GLN A 284 -7.28 14.19 -14.99
C GLN A 284 -8.49 13.27 -14.89
N ASN A 285 -8.38 12.12 -15.56
CA ASN A 285 -9.35 11.03 -15.50
C ASN A 285 -8.62 9.79 -14.99
N GLN A 286 -9.14 9.19 -13.92
CA GLN A 286 -8.59 7.97 -13.34
C GLN A 286 -9.72 6.95 -13.19
N PHE A 287 -9.62 5.87 -13.93
CA PHE A 287 -10.67 4.88 -14.06
C PHE A 287 -10.10 3.47 -13.91
N GLY A 288 -10.94 2.54 -13.50
CA GLY A 288 -10.48 1.19 -13.26
C GLY A 288 -11.58 0.24 -12.84
N ALA A 289 -11.17 -1.00 -12.62
CA ALA A 289 -12.02 -2.05 -12.13
C ALA A 289 -11.23 -3.07 -11.32
N THR A 290 -11.91 -3.68 -10.35
CA THR A 290 -11.41 -4.82 -9.59
C THR A 290 -12.40 -5.97 -9.64
N LEU A 291 -11.87 -7.20 -9.58
CA LEU A 291 -12.67 -8.41 -9.46
C LEU A 291 -11.90 -9.44 -8.63
N GLY A 292 -12.54 -9.99 -7.61
CA GLY A 292 -11.98 -11.05 -6.80
C GLY A 292 -13.02 -12.11 -6.46
N GLY A 293 -12.56 -13.34 -6.23
CA GLY A 293 -13.42 -14.45 -5.86
C GLY A 293 -12.72 -15.80 -5.93
N PRO A 294 -13.48 -16.90 -5.79
CA PRO A 294 -12.91 -18.25 -5.82
C PRO A 294 -12.78 -18.76 -7.25
N ILE A 295 -11.63 -19.35 -7.57
CA ILE A 295 -11.51 -20.32 -8.68
C ILE A 295 -12.11 -21.65 -8.23
N GLN A 296 -11.75 -22.07 -7.01
CA GLN A 296 -12.34 -23.20 -6.30
C GLN A 296 -12.58 -22.77 -4.85
N LYS A 297 -13.83 -22.85 -4.41
CA LYS A 297 -14.20 -22.48 -3.04
C LYS A 297 -13.35 -23.25 -2.01
N ASP A 298 -13.01 -22.55 -0.94
CA ASP A 298 -12.22 -23.03 0.19
C ASP A 298 -10.80 -23.51 -0.16
N LYS A 299 -10.30 -23.19 -1.37
CA LYS A 299 -9.03 -23.74 -1.87
C LYS A 299 -8.20 -22.77 -2.69
N THR A 300 -8.79 -22.11 -3.67
CA THR A 300 -8.04 -21.30 -4.63
C THR A 300 -8.85 -20.09 -5.04
N PHE A 301 -8.21 -18.93 -4.91
CA PHE A 301 -8.83 -17.63 -5.08
C PHE A 301 -8.04 -16.79 -6.08
N PHE A 302 -8.71 -15.83 -6.70
CA PHE A 302 -8.09 -14.86 -7.58
C PHE A 302 -8.51 -13.45 -7.18
N PHE A 303 -7.63 -12.49 -7.44
CA PHE A 303 -7.94 -11.07 -7.40
C PHE A 303 -7.26 -10.43 -8.61
N VAL A 304 -7.97 -9.55 -9.31
CA VAL A 304 -7.45 -8.79 -10.44
C VAL A 304 -7.82 -7.33 -10.27
N ASN A 305 -6.89 -6.46 -10.64
CA ASN A 305 -7.06 -5.01 -10.64
C ASN A 305 -6.56 -4.44 -11.96
N TYR A 306 -7.26 -3.43 -12.47
CA TYR A 306 -6.80 -2.60 -13.56
C TYR A 306 -7.10 -1.14 -13.25
N GLU A 307 -6.11 -0.27 -13.43
CA GLU A 307 -6.27 1.17 -13.33
C GLU A 307 -5.56 1.87 -14.50
N GLY A 308 -6.26 2.82 -15.10
CA GLY A 308 -5.71 3.76 -16.08
C GLY A 308 -5.86 5.19 -15.59
N GLN A 309 -4.82 6.00 -15.80
CA GLN A 309 -4.84 7.43 -15.54
C GLN A 309 -4.43 8.21 -16.78
N ARG A 310 -5.29 9.12 -17.21
CA ARG A 310 -5.01 10.10 -18.27
C ARG A 310 -4.96 11.48 -17.67
N ARG A 311 -3.87 12.21 -17.90
CA ARG A 311 -3.65 13.53 -17.32
C ARG A 311 -3.08 14.49 -18.35
N ALA A 312 -3.64 15.68 -18.40
CA ALA A 312 -3.12 16.83 -19.13
C ALA A 312 -3.13 18.05 -18.22
N GLN A 313 -1.97 18.67 -18.02
CA GLN A 313 -1.81 19.80 -17.11
C GLN A 313 -0.89 20.88 -17.70
N SER A 314 -1.23 22.15 -17.46
CA SER A 314 -0.32 23.27 -17.71
C SER A 314 0.93 23.18 -16.84
N PRO A 315 2.14 23.31 -17.41
CA PRO A 315 3.36 23.44 -16.64
C PRO A 315 3.30 24.66 -15.70
N THR A 316 3.97 24.54 -14.56
CA THR A 316 4.15 25.68 -13.66
C THR A 316 5.39 26.44 -14.07
N TYR A 317 5.23 27.73 -14.39
CA TYR A 317 6.32 28.62 -14.73
C TYR A 317 6.55 29.63 -13.59
N PRO A 318 7.81 29.93 -13.23
CA PRO A 318 8.09 30.98 -12.27
C PRO A 318 7.65 32.34 -12.83
N GLY A 319 7.04 33.17 -11.98
CA GLY A 319 6.57 34.51 -12.36
C GLY A 319 7.67 35.41 -12.95
N LEU A 320 8.92 35.17 -12.58
CA LEU A 320 10.09 35.88 -13.11
C LEU A 320 10.21 35.79 -14.64
N LEU A 321 9.78 34.68 -15.27
CA LEU A 321 9.79 34.57 -16.74
C LEU A 321 8.92 35.63 -17.42
N PHE A 322 7.90 36.14 -16.74
CA PHE A 322 6.96 37.12 -17.27
C PHE A 322 7.16 38.52 -16.66
N ALA A 323 8.12 38.67 -15.74
CA ALA A 323 8.54 39.97 -15.26
C ALA A 323 9.32 40.71 -16.37
N PRO A 324 9.30 42.06 -16.38
CA PRO A 324 10.18 42.85 -17.24
C PRO A 324 11.65 42.46 -17.05
N VAL A 325 12.43 42.56 -18.13
CA VAL A 325 13.89 42.38 -18.05
C VAL A 325 14.51 43.38 -17.06
N ASP A 326 15.58 42.94 -16.39
CA ASP A 326 16.29 43.78 -15.43
C ASP A 326 16.80 45.08 -16.07
N SER A 327 16.72 46.19 -15.34
CA SER A 327 17.12 47.52 -15.82
C SER A 327 18.58 47.58 -16.33
N SER A 328 19.47 46.74 -15.82
CA SER A 328 20.88 46.67 -16.22
C SER A 328 21.08 46.16 -17.66
N VAL A 329 20.12 45.40 -18.19
CA VAL A 329 20.15 44.83 -19.55
C VAL A 329 18.98 45.31 -20.42
N ALA A 330 18.12 46.17 -19.89
CA ALA A 330 16.92 46.64 -20.59
C ALA A 330 17.22 47.37 -21.89
N SER A 331 18.39 48.02 -22.03
CA SER A 331 18.81 48.69 -23.28
C SER A 331 19.08 47.73 -24.43
N LEU A 332 19.27 46.43 -24.15
CA LEU A 332 19.48 45.39 -25.15
C LEU A 332 18.17 44.92 -25.79
N PHE A 333 17.02 45.31 -25.24
CA PHE A 333 15.71 44.83 -25.67
C PHE A 333 14.70 45.98 -25.84
N PRO A 334 13.63 45.79 -26.62
CA PRO A 334 12.53 46.76 -26.66
C PRO A 334 11.95 47.07 -25.28
N LEU A 335 11.48 48.30 -25.06
CA LEU A 335 10.87 48.70 -23.79
C LEU A 335 9.67 47.80 -23.45
N GLY A 336 9.61 47.32 -22.21
CA GLY A 336 8.55 46.44 -21.73
C GLY A 336 8.73 44.96 -22.08
N THR A 337 9.87 44.57 -22.68
CA THR A 337 10.20 43.17 -22.94
C THR A 337 10.26 42.38 -21.64
N THR A 338 9.58 41.22 -21.60
CA THR A 338 9.66 40.28 -20.48
C THR A 338 10.86 39.35 -20.60
N ASN A 339 11.29 38.73 -19.51
CA ASN A 339 12.41 37.76 -19.52
C ASN A 339 12.21 36.63 -20.54
N PHE A 340 10.99 36.12 -20.69
CA PHE A 340 10.65 35.09 -21.68
C PHE A 340 10.81 35.58 -23.13
N GLN A 341 10.34 36.81 -23.42
CA GLN A 341 10.50 37.41 -24.74
C GLN A 341 11.98 37.64 -25.05
N ALA A 342 12.76 38.13 -24.09
CA ALA A 342 14.21 38.30 -24.23
C ALA A 342 14.92 36.97 -24.53
N ILE A 343 14.57 35.88 -23.82
CA ILE A 343 15.09 34.53 -24.10
C ILE A 343 14.80 34.13 -25.56
N ASN A 344 13.57 34.32 -26.03
CA ASN A 344 13.19 33.97 -27.39
C ASN A 344 13.89 34.82 -28.46
N LEU A 345 14.12 36.12 -28.20
CA LEU A 345 14.89 36.98 -29.10
C LEU A 345 16.35 36.53 -29.21
N VAL A 346 16.99 36.20 -28.08
CA VAL A 346 18.37 35.67 -28.08
C VAL A 346 18.44 34.33 -28.79
N LYS A 347 17.49 33.41 -28.54
CA LYS A 347 17.43 32.13 -29.27
C LYS A 347 17.30 32.32 -30.76
N GLN A 348 16.44 33.24 -31.19
CA GLN A 348 16.25 33.55 -32.61
C GLN A 348 17.53 34.06 -33.26
N ASP A 349 18.26 34.96 -32.59
CA ASP A 349 19.56 35.47 -33.06
C ASP A 349 20.61 34.36 -33.18
N MET A 350 20.58 33.38 -32.26
CA MET A 350 21.42 32.19 -32.29
C MET A 350 20.95 31.09 -33.28
N GLY A 351 19.85 31.30 -34.02
CA GLY A 351 19.27 30.28 -34.90
C GLY A 351 18.61 29.09 -34.18
N ILE A 352 18.29 29.25 -32.90
CA ILE A 352 17.61 28.25 -32.06
C ILE A 352 16.09 28.52 -32.10
N PRO A 353 15.23 27.48 -32.23
CA PRO A 353 13.79 27.65 -32.17
C PRO A 353 13.32 28.33 -30.88
N ALA A 354 12.34 29.23 -31.02
CA ALA A 354 11.70 29.88 -29.89
C ALA A 354 10.99 28.87 -28.98
N GLU A 355 11.02 29.13 -27.67
CA GLU A 355 10.26 28.38 -26.69
C GLU A 355 8.76 28.63 -26.85
N ASN A 356 7.96 27.59 -26.65
CA ASN A 356 6.51 27.66 -26.58
C ASN A 356 6.04 27.18 -25.21
N LEU A 357 5.53 28.12 -24.39
CA LEU A 357 5.03 27.80 -23.05
C LEU A 357 3.60 27.24 -23.07
N SER A 358 2.88 27.35 -24.19
CA SER A 358 1.51 26.84 -24.35
C SER A 358 1.48 25.35 -24.67
N VAL A 359 2.27 24.57 -23.92
CA VAL A 359 2.33 23.12 -24.01
C VAL A 359 1.70 22.52 -22.76
N LEU A 360 0.98 21.41 -22.92
CA LEU A 360 0.47 20.65 -21.78
C LEU A 360 1.45 19.51 -21.48
N LYS A 361 1.74 19.30 -20.19
CA LYS A 361 2.34 18.05 -19.74
C LYS A 361 1.25 16.98 -19.79
N THR A 362 1.34 16.06 -20.75
CA THR A 362 0.47 14.89 -20.84
C THR A 362 1.14 13.67 -20.21
N ALA A 363 0.36 12.86 -19.51
CA ALA A 363 0.79 11.57 -18.99
C ALA A 363 -0.39 10.59 -19.09
N ASP A 364 -0.15 9.47 -19.76
CA ASP A 364 -1.07 8.35 -19.85
C ASP A 364 -0.38 7.15 -19.19
N ASN A 365 -0.76 6.88 -17.95
CA ASN A 365 -0.18 5.81 -17.15
C ASN A 365 -1.21 4.70 -16.99
N ASP A 366 -0.90 3.52 -17.51
CA ASP A 366 -1.63 2.29 -17.21
C ASP A 366 -0.91 1.60 -16.05
N ASN A 367 -1.55 1.55 -14.88
CA ASN A 367 -0.97 0.95 -13.68
C ASN A 367 -1.10 -0.59 -13.65
N GLY A 368 -1.51 -1.22 -14.76
CA GLY A 368 -1.37 -2.64 -15.06
C GLY A 368 -2.12 -3.62 -14.14
N PHE A 369 -2.03 -4.92 -14.48
CA PHE A 369 -2.51 -6.02 -13.64
C PHE A 369 -1.46 -6.31 -12.57
N ILE A 370 -1.85 -6.22 -11.31
CA ILE A 370 -1.04 -6.63 -10.15
C ILE A 370 -1.24 -8.13 -9.94
#